data_AF-A0AA97FR09-F1
#
_entry.id   AF-A0AA97FR09-F1
#
_cell.length_a   1.000
_cell.length_b   1.000
_cell.length_c   1.000
_cell.angle_alpha   90.00
_cell.angle_beta   90.00
_cell.angle_gamma   90.00
#
_symmetry.space_group_name_H-M   'P 1'
#
loop_
_entity.id
_entity.type
_entity.pdbx_description
1 polymer ?
#
loop_
_entity_poly.entity_id
_entity_poly.type
_entity_poly.pdbx_seq_one_letter_code
_entity_poly.pdbx_strand_id
1 'polypeptide(L)'
;MSAVETPSNPIEDCLERIATIHGDPTDLVYKRLFSKHPEMRELFLLDRDNSVKGNMLAQVIECFLDFTGDKHYGISLIATEKINHDQIGVPPETFETFFITVVETFREILGEQWTERDERTWNNLITDLSKAVAQQ
;
A
#
# COMPACT_ATOMS: atom_id res chain seq x y z
N MET A 1 7.44 -8.45 -36.09
CA MET A 1 6.61 -7.65 -35.18
C MET A 1 7.40 -7.49 -33.91
N SER A 2 8.06 -6.34 -33.74
CA SER A 2 8.77 -6.04 -32.49
C SER A 2 7.71 -5.63 -31.48
N ALA A 3 7.54 -6.40 -30.41
CA ALA A 3 6.79 -5.92 -29.27
C ALA A 3 7.49 -4.64 -28.79
N VAL A 4 6.75 -3.54 -28.75
CA VAL A 4 7.19 -2.35 -28.05
C VAL A 4 7.15 -2.75 -26.59
N GLU A 5 8.31 -3.04 -25.99
CA GLU A 5 8.42 -3.11 -24.54
C GLU A 5 8.10 -1.72 -24.02
N THR A 6 6.85 -1.51 -23.60
CA THR A 6 6.50 -0.36 -22.75
C THR A 6 7.45 -0.44 -21.55
N PRO A 7 8.22 0.62 -21.23
CA PRO A 7 9.11 0.58 -20.09
C PRO A 7 8.27 0.24 -18.86
N SER A 8 8.61 -0.87 -18.21
CA SER A 8 7.87 -1.35 -17.06
C SER A 8 7.85 -0.29 -15.98
N ASN A 9 6.66 -0.06 -15.43
CA ASN A 9 6.44 0.89 -14.36
C ASN A 9 7.25 0.41 -13.14
N PRO A 10 8.14 1.24 -12.55
CA PRO A 10 8.99 0.78 -11.44
C PRO A 10 8.20 0.25 -10.23
N ILE A 11 6.96 0.72 -10.04
CA ILE A 11 6.04 0.19 -9.02
C ILE A 11 5.58 -1.23 -9.39
N GLU A 12 5.16 -1.46 -10.64
CA GLU A 12 4.77 -2.79 -11.14
C GLU A 12 5.95 -3.76 -11.06
N ASP A 13 7.15 -3.36 -11.50
CA ASP A 13 8.39 -4.14 -11.38
C ASP A 13 8.69 -4.55 -9.94
N CYS A 14 8.42 -3.67 -8.98
CA CYS A 14 8.59 -3.97 -7.56
C CYS A 14 7.56 -4.98 -7.08
N LEU A 15 6.30 -4.82 -7.45
CA LEU A 15 5.21 -5.73 -7.08
C LEU A 15 5.41 -7.13 -7.68
N GLU A 16 5.88 -7.24 -8.93
CA GLU A 16 6.22 -8.52 -9.56
C GLU A 16 7.35 -9.26 -8.84
N ARG A 17 8.39 -8.53 -8.41
CA ARG A 17 9.48 -9.12 -7.61
C ARG A 17 8.97 -9.62 -6.25
N ILE A 18 8.11 -8.86 -5.58
CA ILE A 18 7.49 -9.27 -4.30
C ILE A 18 6.65 -10.53 -4.49
N ALA A 19 5.79 -10.57 -5.52
CA ALA A 19 4.97 -11.72 -5.84
C ALA A 19 5.81 -12.96 -6.15
N THR A 20 6.94 -12.79 -6.83
CA THR A 20 7.88 -13.88 -7.15
C THR A 20 8.61 -14.43 -5.92
N ILE A 21 9.01 -13.55 -4.99
CA ILE A 21 9.83 -13.92 -3.82
C ILE A 21 8.97 -14.41 -2.65
N HIS A 22 7.82 -13.80 -2.43
CA HIS A 22 7.00 -14.01 -1.23
C HIS A 22 5.57 -14.47 -1.54
N GLY A 23 5.01 -14.06 -2.69
CA GLY A 23 3.59 -14.20 -2.96
C GLY A 23 2.78 -13.10 -2.28
N ASP A 24 1.69 -13.46 -1.59
CA ASP A 24 0.81 -12.51 -0.90
C ASP A 24 1.46 -11.95 0.37
N PRO A 25 1.71 -10.63 0.47
CA PRO A 25 2.35 -10.02 1.62
C PRO A 25 1.37 -9.62 2.75
N THR A 26 0.08 -9.94 2.64
CA THR A 26 -0.97 -9.50 3.59
C THR A 26 -0.60 -9.78 5.05
N ASP A 27 -0.16 -11.01 5.36
CA ASP A 27 0.19 -11.38 6.74
C ASP A 27 1.34 -10.54 7.30
N LEU A 28 2.37 -10.26 6.48
CA LEU A 28 3.52 -9.45 6.91
C LEU A 28 3.14 -7.99 7.10
N VAL A 29 2.33 -7.42 6.20
CA VAL A 29 1.84 -6.04 6.28
C VAL A 29 1.08 -5.84 7.59
N TYR A 30 0.13 -6.73 7.89
CA TYR A 30 -0.70 -6.58 9.09
C TYR A 30 0.03 -6.94 10.38
N LYS A 31 0.96 -7.90 10.34
CA LYS A 31 1.87 -8.15 11.47
C LYS A 31 2.64 -6.87 11.81
N ARG A 32 3.13 -6.14 10.81
CA ARG A 32 3.84 -4.87 11.01
C ARG A 32 2.92 -3.77 11.51
N LEU A 33 1.75 -3.59 10.89
CA LEU A 33 0.75 -2.62 11.33
C LEU A 33 0.45 -2.81 12.82
N PHE A 34 0.12 -4.04 13.22
CA PHE A 34 -0.24 -4.32 14.61
C PHE A 34 0.95 -4.27 15.58
N SER A 35 2.19 -4.34 15.08
CA SER A 35 3.37 -4.05 15.90
C SER A 35 3.51 -2.56 16.20
N LYS A 36 3.12 -1.69 15.26
CA LYS A 36 3.16 -0.23 15.42
C LYS A 36 1.94 0.33 16.15
N HIS A 37 0.77 -0.25 15.86
CA HIS A 37 -0.55 0.16 16.32
C HIS A 37 -1.31 -1.04 16.90
N PRO A 38 -0.96 -1.51 18.11
CA PRO A 38 -1.56 -2.72 18.68
C PRO A 38 -3.08 -2.69 18.82
N GLU A 39 -3.64 -1.50 19.06
CA GLU A 39 -5.06 -1.20 19.18
C GLU A 39 -5.85 -1.55 17.91
N MET A 40 -5.21 -1.49 16.73
CA MET A 40 -5.88 -1.82 15.46
C MET A 40 -6.27 -3.29 15.35
N ARG A 41 -5.71 -4.18 16.18
CA ARG A 41 -6.08 -5.62 16.18
C ARG A 41 -7.57 -5.82 16.47
N GLU A 42 -8.16 -4.97 17.30
CA GLU A 42 -9.56 -5.09 17.71
C GLU A 42 -10.53 -4.96 16.53
N LEU A 43 -10.15 -4.19 15.50
CA LEU A 43 -10.95 -4.00 14.29
C LEU A 43 -10.98 -5.23 13.39
N PHE A 44 -10.04 -6.18 13.56
CA PHE A 44 -9.90 -7.36 12.69
C PHE A 44 -10.22 -8.70 13.39
N LEU A 45 -10.82 -8.68 14.58
CA LEU A 45 -11.14 -9.91 15.34
C LEU A 45 -12.05 -10.90 14.60
N LEU A 46 -12.89 -10.39 13.70
CA LEU A 46 -13.81 -11.20 12.90
C LEU A 46 -13.21 -11.66 11.56
N ASP A 47 -12.07 -11.10 11.14
CA ASP A 47 -11.41 -11.42 9.88
C ASP A 47 -10.47 -12.64 10.04
N ARG A 48 -11.09 -13.81 10.15
CA ARG A 48 -10.40 -15.07 10.51
C ARG A 48 -9.65 -15.73 9.35
N ASP A 49 -9.97 -15.35 8.12
CA ASP A 49 -9.41 -15.93 6.89
C ASP A 49 -8.61 -14.90 6.08
N ASN A 50 -8.35 -13.72 6.66
CA ASN A 50 -7.68 -12.59 6.02
C ASN A 50 -8.41 -12.00 4.81
N SER A 51 -9.69 -12.33 4.59
CA SER A 51 -10.44 -11.80 3.45
C SER A 51 -10.56 -10.27 3.50
N VAL A 52 -10.81 -9.68 4.67
CA VAL A 52 -10.90 -8.22 4.83
C VAL A 52 -9.52 -7.60 4.65
N LYS A 53 -8.52 -8.11 5.37
CA LYS A 53 -7.13 -7.62 5.30
C LYS A 53 -6.56 -7.67 3.88
N GLY A 54 -6.76 -8.79 3.18
CA GLY A 54 -6.31 -8.97 1.80
C GLY A 54 -7.01 -8.01 0.83
N ASN A 55 -8.33 -7.82 0.98
CA ASN A 55 -9.08 -6.86 0.17
C ASN A 55 -8.58 -5.42 0.38
N MET A 56 -8.38 -5.01 1.63
CA MET A 56 -7.85 -3.67 1.95
C MET A 56 -6.47 -3.45 1.34
N LEU A 57 -5.58 -4.45 1.43
CA LEU A 57 -4.26 -4.36 0.82
C LEU A 57 -4.35 -4.28 -0.72
N ALA A 58 -5.25 -5.04 -1.34
CA ALA A 58 -5.47 -4.96 -2.78
C ALA A 58 -5.91 -3.55 -3.21
N GLN A 59 -6.86 -2.93 -2.50
CA GLN A 59 -7.29 -1.55 -2.76
C GLN A 59 -6.15 -0.54 -2.60
N VAL A 60 -5.25 -0.74 -1.63
CA VAL A 60 -4.06 0.10 -1.48
C VAL A 60 -3.11 -0.06 -2.66
N ILE A 61 -2.88 -1.28 -3.13
CA ILE A 61 -2.02 -1.54 -4.30
C ILE A 61 -2.62 -0.93 -5.57
N GLU A 62 -3.94 -1.05 -5.77
CA GLU A 62 -4.65 -0.39 -6.88
C GLU A 62 -4.52 1.13 -6.80
N CYS A 63 -4.62 1.70 -5.59
CA CYS A 63 -4.38 3.12 -5.35
C CYS A 63 -2.96 3.52 -5.73
N PHE A 64 -1.95 2.73 -5.35
CA PHE A 64 -0.55 2.96 -5.72
C PHE A 64 -0.35 2.99 -7.23
N LEU A 65 -0.95 2.03 -7.94
CA LEU A 65 -0.86 1.94 -9.39
C LEU A 65 -1.56 3.12 -10.08
N ASP A 66 -2.75 3.52 -9.64
CA ASP A 66 -3.44 4.69 -10.20
C ASP A 66 -2.63 5.99 -10.03
N PHE A 67 -1.90 6.10 -8.90
CA PHE A 67 -1.00 7.23 -8.65
C PHE A 67 0.24 7.28 -9.56
N THR A 68 0.56 6.20 -10.27
CA THR A 68 1.60 6.19 -11.31
C THR A 68 1.12 6.72 -12.66
N GLY A 69 -0.20 6.85 -12.84
CA GLY A 69 -0.84 7.39 -14.04
C GLY A 69 -1.56 8.70 -13.79
N ASP A 70 -2.71 8.87 -14.44
CA ASP A 70 -3.51 10.10 -14.43
C ASP A 70 -4.33 10.32 -13.14
N LYS A 71 -4.22 9.42 -12.15
CA LYS A 71 -4.89 9.51 -10.84
C LYS A 71 -6.42 9.57 -10.95
N HIS A 72 -7.00 8.75 -11.83
CA HIS A 72 -8.43 8.83 -12.18
C HIS A 72 -9.36 8.48 -11.02
N TYR A 73 -8.90 7.68 -10.05
CA TYR A 73 -9.75 7.15 -8.99
C TYR A 73 -9.15 7.31 -7.58
N GLY A 74 -7.82 7.23 -7.45
CA GLY A 74 -7.12 7.15 -6.17
C GLY A 74 -7.41 8.34 -5.24
N ILE A 75 -7.56 9.55 -5.78
CA ILE A 75 -7.92 10.73 -4.97
C ILE A 75 -9.30 10.57 -4.33
N SER A 76 -10.29 10.17 -5.12
CA SER A 76 -11.67 9.95 -4.64
C SER A 76 -11.77 8.76 -3.69
N LEU A 77 -10.99 7.70 -3.94
CA LEU A 77 -10.86 6.56 -3.03
C LEU A 77 -10.32 7.02 -1.67
N ILE A 78 -9.22 7.77 -1.64
CA ILE A 78 -8.62 8.28 -0.40
C ILE A 78 -9.62 9.11 0.41
N ALA A 79 -10.35 10.02 -0.25
CA ALA A 79 -11.37 10.84 0.40
C ALA A 79 -12.47 9.99 1.05
N THR A 80 -12.96 9.00 0.32
CA THR A 80 -14.03 8.10 0.77
C THR A 80 -13.54 7.21 1.91
N GLU A 81 -12.38 6.59 1.75
CA GLU A 81 -11.85 5.65 2.74
C GLU A 81 -11.46 6.35 4.03
N LYS A 82 -10.93 7.58 3.98
CA LYS A 82 -10.66 8.36 5.20
C LYS A 82 -11.93 8.54 6.05
N ILE A 83 -13.08 8.81 5.42
CA ILE A 83 -14.37 8.93 6.12
C ILE A 83 -14.83 7.57 6.66
N ASN A 84 -14.75 6.52 5.84
CA ASN A 84 -15.15 5.17 6.25
C ASN A 84 -14.34 4.68 7.45
N HIS A 85 -13.03 4.95 7.45
CA HIS A 85 -12.09 4.54 8.48
C HIS A 85 -12.30 5.31 9.79
N ASP A 86 -12.57 6.62 9.71
CA ASP A 86 -12.94 7.43 10.88
C ASP A 86 -14.21 6.88 11.56
N GLN A 87 -15.23 6.50 10.79
CA GLN A 87 -16.49 5.96 11.31
C GLN A 87 -16.35 4.64 12.08
N ILE A 88 -15.29 3.87 11.81
CA ILE A 88 -15.00 2.60 12.49
C ILE A 88 -13.86 2.72 13.52
N GLY A 89 -13.41 3.95 13.81
CA GLY A 89 -12.45 4.23 14.88
C GLY A 89 -10.98 4.11 14.49
N VAL A 90 -10.64 4.17 13.21
CA VAL A 90 -9.24 4.26 12.75
C VAL A 90 -8.80 5.73 12.82
N PRO A 91 -7.76 6.07 13.61
CA PRO A 91 -7.27 7.44 13.68
C PRO A 91 -6.74 7.94 12.32
N PRO A 92 -6.96 9.22 11.95
CA PRO A 92 -6.47 9.77 10.69
C PRO A 92 -4.97 9.58 10.45
N GLU A 93 -4.14 9.69 11.49
CA GLU A 93 -2.71 9.45 11.42
C GLU A 93 -2.37 7.99 11.12
N THR A 94 -3.20 7.04 11.56
CA THR A 94 -3.00 5.61 11.30
C THR A 94 -3.36 5.26 9.86
N PHE A 95 -4.38 5.92 9.30
CA PHE A 95 -4.76 5.79 7.90
C PHE A 95 -3.59 6.13 6.96
N GLU A 96 -2.94 7.28 7.17
CA GLU A 96 -1.76 7.66 6.38
C GLU A 96 -0.57 6.73 6.62
N THR A 97 -0.33 6.35 7.88
CA THR A 97 0.77 5.45 8.26
C THR A 97 0.66 4.06 7.63
N PHE A 98 -0.54 3.63 7.22
CA PHE A 98 -0.74 2.34 6.58
C PHE A 98 -0.01 2.25 5.23
N PHE A 99 -0.05 3.29 4.39
CA PHE A 99 0.68 3.30 3.11
C PHE A 99 2.19 3.09 3.32
N ILE A 100 2.75 3.78 4.31
CA ILE A 100 4.15 3.65 4.70
C ILE A 100 4.44 2.22 5.19
N THR A 101 3.56 1.66 6.03
CA THR A 101 3.68 0.30 6.55
C THR A 101 3.75 -0.75 5.44
N VAL A 102 2.97 -0.59 4.38
CA VAL A 102 3.01 -1.46 3.19
C VAL A 102 4.37 -1.35 2.49
N VAL A 103 4.85 -0.15 2.19
CA VAL A 103 6.12 0.07 1.48
C VAL A 103 7.32 -0.44 2.29
N GLU A 104 7.35 -0.18 3.59
CA GLU A 104 8.43 -0.70 4.42
C GLU A 104 8.41 -2.24 4.48
N THR A 105 7.23 -2.87 4.33
CA THR A 105 7.09 -4.33 4.25
C THR A 105 7.65 -4.85 2.93
N PHE A 106 7.38 -4.17 1.82
CA PHE A 106 7.98 -4.46 0.52
C PHE A 106 9.51 -4.38 0.58
N ARG A 107 10.05 -3.35 1.25
CA ARG A 107 11.48 -3.21 1.49
C ARG A 107 12.07 -4.36 2.30
N GLU A 108 11.38 -4.84 3.34
CA GLU A 108 11.84 -6.01 4.11
C GLU A 108 11.82 -7.28 3.26
N ILE A 109 10.77 -7.50 2.47
CA ILE A 109 10.63 -8.68 1.60
C ILE A 109 11.76 -8.71 0.56
N LEU A 110 12.04 -7.58 -0.08
CA LEU A 110 13.06 -7.50 -1.12
C LEU A 110 14.48 -7.50 -0.56
N GLY A 111 14.70 -7.03 0.68
CA GLY A 111 15.99 -7.08 1.34
C GLY A 111 17.12 -6.48 0.49
N GLU A 112 18.13 -7.27 0.17
CA GLU A 112 19.26 -6.85 -0.68
C GLU A 112 18.86 -6.51 -2.13
N GLN A 113 17.69 -6.99 -2.60
CA GLN A 113 17.15 -6.66 -3.93
C GLN A 113 16.42 -5.31 -3.94
N TRP A 114 16.22 -4.67 -2.79
CA TRP A 114 15.68 -3.32 -2.71
C TRP A 114 16.74 -2.30 -3.14
N THR A 115 16.53 -1.70 -4.30
CA THR A 115 17.51 -0.79 -4.91
C THR A 115 17.28 0.67 -4.49
N GLU A 116 18.26 1.53 -4.73
CA GLU A 116 18.04 2.98 -4.56
C GLU A 116 16.96 3.55 -5.49
N ARG A 117 16.73 2.89 -6.65
CA ARG A 117 15.64 3.26 -7.56
C ARG A 117 14.29 2.96 -6.92
N ASP A 118 14.16 1.82 -6.25
CA ASP A 118 12.96 1.44 -5.51
C ASP A 118 12.71 2.47 -4.41
N GLU A 119 13.72 2.74 -3.58
CA GLU A 119 13.64 3.73 -2.50
C GLU A 119 13.12 5.09 -3.00
N ARG A 120 13.71 5.64 -4.08
CA ARG A 120 13.28 6.93 -4.64
C ARG A 120 11.86 6.87 -5.21
N THR A 121 11.52 5.81 -5.92
CA THR A 121 10.20 5.66 -6.56
C THR A 121 9.11 5.63 -5.50
N TRP A 122 9.26 4.78 -4.49
CA TRP A 122 8.26 4.62 -3.43
C TRP A 122 8.17 5.85 -2.53
N ASN A 123 9.29 6.51 -2.21
CA ASN A 123 9.26 7.76 -1.43
C ASN A 123 8.52 8.90 -2.17
N ASN A 124 8.69 9.00 -3.49
CA ASN A 124 7.94 9.97 -4.29
C ASN A 124 6.44 9.66 -4.30
N LEU A 125 6.08 8.38 -4.46
CA LEU A 125 4.68 7.93 -4.42
C LEU A 125 4.03 8.24 -3.07
N ILE A 126 4.69 7.89 -1.96
CA ILE A 126 4.20 8.20 -0.60
C ILE A 126 4.03 9.70 -0.42
N THR A 127 4.98 10.51 -0.89
CA THR A 127 4.88 11.98 -0.81
C THR A 127 3.64 12.50 -1.55
N ASP A 128 3.30 11.93 -2.70
CA ASP A 128 2.11 12.31 -3.46
C ASP A 128 0.81 11.84 -2.80
N LEU A 129 0.80 10.64 -2.21
CA LEU A 129 -0.33 10.14 -1.42
C LEU A 129 -0.58 11.00 -0.18
N SER A 130 0.46 11.35 0.57
CA SER A 130 0.36 12.25 1.73
C SER A 130 -0.22 13.62 1.35
N LYS A 131 0.17 14.19 0.21
CA LYS A 131 -0.45 15.42 -0.30
C LYS A 131 -1.93 15.23 -0.59
N ALA A 132 -2.31 14.11 -1.20
CA ALA A 132 -3.71 13.81 -1.50
C ALA A 132 -4.53 13.65 -0.21
N VAL A 133 -4.01 12.95 0.79
CA VAL A 133 -4.64 12.78 2.11
C VAL A 133 -4.83 14.13 2.81
N ALA A 134 -3.83 15.02 2.75
CA ALA A 134 -3.88 16.33 3.38
C ALA A 134 -4.86 17.32 2.70
N GLN A 135 -5.28 17.04 1.47
CA GLN A 135 -6.25 17.83 0.73
C GLN A 135 -7.71 17.44 1.02
N GLN A 136 -7.94 16.35 1.75
CA GLN A 136 -9.27 15.87 2.18
C GLN A 136 -9.55 16.29 3.62
#